data_AF-A0A6G0PRD0-F1
#
_entry.id   AF-A0A6G0PRD0-F1
#
_cell.length_a   1.000
_cell.length_b   1.000
_cell.length_c   1.000
_cell.angle_alpha   90.00
_cell.angle_beta   90.00
_cell.angle_gamma   90.00
#
_symmetry.space_group_name_H-M   'P 1'
#
loop_
_entity.id
_entity.type
_entity.pdbx_description
1 polymer ?
#
loop_
_entity_poly.entity_id
_entity_poly.type
_entity_poly.pdbx_seq_one_letter_code
_entity_poly.pdbx_strand_id
1 'polypeptide(L)'
;MDAAASKCRVPVDAEFSSSQMHPVLSTPFHNKTMVQFTTKFGTFTVDLYPEHAPKTVEAFKKLVDGGFYRKDAGFYYNEPKFVLQGGGFLFGKESPVGNLPVEYSVPSTERMVVIARSHKSDSGSTEFAIMLHDNTERNRASEDGPGYTTFGRVVEGWHTIEFISKKMSPGFMAKEDRDRQIGFEKVEFVERLSNDNDEAKTRLEELTYVLETPHSVVIISERDCPEKKEVQKMLHKYRTTVRTKEIGFANHIPYELEAVEALTGRKSLPLVFIKGEYIGGLREVQKLQQTGTLRTMLEKSGTLAEDIVWSAINQNGLVLFSKSYCPYCKKTKETLAGLGAKPLVFELDTREDGAAIQAFLFRLTRQSTVPNLFIKGKSVGGNDNVQELLRSGELADRLKKAHAID
;
A
#
# COMPACT_ATOMS: atom_id res chain seq x y z
N MET A 1 42.91 7.71 -21.97
CA MET A 1 42.65 8.20 -20.60
C MET A 1 41.17 8.02 -20.35
N ASP A 2 40.75 6.82 -19.94
CA ASP A 2 39.34 6.45 -19.73
C ASP A 2 39.25 5.58 -18.47
N ALA A 3 39.27 6.21 -17.30
CA ALA A 3 39.24 5.55 -15.99
C ALA A 3 38.15 6.15 -15.08
N ALA A 4 37.10 6.72 -15.65
CA ALA A 4 35.99 7.33 -14.89
C ALA A 4 34.62 6.73 -15.20
N ALA A 5 34.58 5.52 -15.79
CA ALA A 5 33.33 4.83 -16.11
C ALA A 5 33.18 3.56 -15.28
N SER A 6 31.98 3.42 -14.71
CA SER A 6 31.43 2.18 -14.16
C SER A 6 32.07 1.73 -12.86
N LYS A 7 31.35 1.97 -11.76
CA LYS A 7 30.81 0.93 -10.88
C LYS A 7 30.18 1.60 -9.66
N CYS A 8 28.85 1.68 -9.58
CA CYS A 8 28.19 1.50 -8.28
C CYS A 8 28.31 0.02 -7.86
N ARG A 9 29.56 -0.50 -7.82
CA ARG A 9 29.89 -1.81 -7.25
C ARG A 9 30.46 -1.57 -5.88
N VAL A 10 29.98 -2.39 -4.94
CA VAL A 10 30.81 -2.90 -3.85
C VAL A 10 32.12 -3.41 -4.47
N PRO A 11 33.29 -2.84 -4.15
CA PRO A 11 34.54 -3.20 -4.81
C PRO A 11 34.75 -4.72 -4.73
N VAL A 12 34.93 -5.37 -5.88
CA VAL A 12 35.13 -6.83 -5.97
C VAL A 12 36.45 -7.25 -5.30
N ASP A 13 37.37 -6.29 -5.13
CA ASP A 13 38.68 -6.45 -4.50
C ASP A 13 38.82 -5.65 -3.19
N ALA A 14 37.71 -5.14 -2.64
CA ALA A 14 37.70 -4.90 -1.20
C ALA A 14 37.50 -6.27 -0.56
N GLU A 15 38.61 -7.00 -0.32
CA GLU A 15 38.67 -7.73 0.93
C GLU A 15 38.16 -6.74 1.98
N PHE A 16 37.05 -7.09 2.65
CA PHE A 16 36.42 -6.30 3.71
C PHE A 16 37.52 -5.62 4.52
N SER A 17 37.74 -4.32 4.30
CA SER A 17 38.88 -3.62 4.88
C SER A 17 38.83 -3.84 6.38
N SER A 18 39.86 -4.51 6.87
CA SER A 18 39.97 -5.21 8.13
C SER A 18 40.07 -4.27 9.33
N SER A 19 39.14 -3.33 9.49
CA SER A 19 39.10 -2.47 10.68
C SER A 19 37.75 -2.40 11.39
N GLN A 20 36.64 -2.84 10.78
CA GLN A 20 35.38 -3.06 11.49
C GLN A 20 34.64 -4.28 10.92
N MET A 21 34.69 -5.40 11.66
CA MET A 21 33.98 -6.63 11.33
C MET A 21 32.47 -6.35 11.25
N HIS A 22 31.92 -6.33 10.04
CA HIS A 22 30.47 -6.48 9.90
C HIS A 22 30.10 -7.86 10.45
N PRO A 23 29.05 -7.96 11.29
CA PRO A 23 28.57 -9.27 11.70
C PRO A 23 28.13 -10.02 10.45
N VAL A 24 28.74 -11.18 10.20
CA VAL A 24 28.35 -12.04 9.09
C VAL A 24 26.99 -12.63 9.46
N LEU A 25 26.02 -12.50 8.55
CA LEU A 25 24.72 -13.12 8.74
C LEU A 25 24.89 -14.64 8.81
N SER A 26 24.67 -15.21 10.00
CA SER A 26 24.91 -16.63 10.27
C SER A 26 23.92 -17.54 9.55
N THR A 27 22.69 -17.08 9.37
CA THR A 27 21.60 -17.81 8.72
C THR A 27 21.10 -17.02 7.51
N PRO A 28 21.16 -17.58 6.28
CA PRO A 28 20.62 -16.89 5.11
C PRO A 28 19.12 -16.64 5.27
N PHE A 29 18.62 -15.66 4.52
CA PHE A 29 17.17 -15.48 4.38
C PHE A 29 16.54 -16.76 3.82
N HIS A 30 15.36 -17.09 4.32
CA HIS A 30 14.64 -18.31 3.97
C HIS A 30 13.15 -18.01 3.85
N ASN A 31 12.41 -18.92 3.21
CA ASN A 31 10.95 -18.82 3.16
C ASN A 31 10.35 -19.32 4.46
N LYS A 32 9.43 -18.53 5.01
CA LYS A 32 8.64 -18.83 6.19
C LYS A 32 7.16 -18.77 5.80
N THR A 33 6.39 -19.76 6.25
CA THR A 33 4.94 -19.78 6.10
C THR A 33 4.32 -18.72 6.99
N MET A 34 3.56 -17.79 6.38
CA MET A 34 2.87 -16.68 7.02
C MET A 34 1.39 -16.67 6.63
N VAL A 35 0.58 -15.81 7.26
CA VAL A 35 -0.85 -15.67 6.93
C VAL A 35 -1.08 -14.35 6.20
N GLN A 36 -1.55 -14.42 4.96
CA GLN A 36 -1.92 -13.25 4.18
C GLN A 36 -3.43 -13.02 4.23
N PHE A 37 -3.80 -11.77 4.45
CA PHE A 37 -5.16 -11.26 4.39
C PHE A 37 -5.32 -10.39 3.15
N THR A 38 -6.37 -10.64 2.37
CA THR A 38 -6.78 -9.79 1.24
C THR A 38 -8.04 -9.02 1.62
N THR A 39 -8.03 -7.71 1.37
CA THR A 39 -9.17 -6.82 1.55
C THR A 39 -9.37 -6.00 0.28
N LYS A 40 -10.54 -5.34 0.15
CA LYS A 40 -10.82 -4.39 -0.93
C LYS A 40 -9.83 -3.22 -1.03
N PHE A 41 -9.00 -2.98 0.00
CA PHE A 41 -8.01 -1.90 0.04
C PHE A 41 -6.56 -2.37 -0.13
N GLY A 42 -6.35 -3.68 -0.30
CA GLY A 42 -5.03 -4.27 -0.43
C GLY A 42 -4.85 -5.48 0.48
N THR A 43 -3.65 -6.04 0.42
CA THR A 43 -3.23 -7.18 1.22
C THR A 43 -2.36 -6.76 2.40
N PHE A 44 -2.32 -7.56 3.45
CA PHE A 44 -1.30 -7.51 4.49
C PHE A 44 -0.92 -8.93 4.92
N THR A 45 0.32 -9.13 5.36
CA THR A 45 0.85 -10.45 5.73
C THR A 45 1.30 -10.43 7.18
N VAL A 46 0.90 -11.46 7.94
CA VAL A 46 1.22 -11.64 9.36
C VAL A 46 2.18 -12.81 9.54
N ASP A 47 3.35 -12.52 10.10
CA ASP A 47 4.27 -13.53 10.63
C ASP A 47 3.78 -13.99 12.00
N LEU A 48 3.67 -15.31 12.21
CA LEU A 48 3.15 -15.91 13.44
C LEU A 48 4.30 -16.38 14.34
N TYR A 49 4.08 -16.32 15.66
CA TYR A 49 5.09 -16.58 16.69
C TYR A 49 4.77 -17.85 17.52
N PRO A 50 4.84 -19.05 16.93
CA PRO A 50 4.52 -20.31 17.63
C PRO A 50 5.43 -20.61 18.82
N GLU A 51 6.66 -20.08 18.82
CA GLU A 51 7.60 -20.19 19.94
C GLU A 51 7.17 -19.36 21.17
N HIS A 52 6.38 -18.31 20.97
CA HIS A 52 5.89 -17.44 22.04
C HIS A 52 4.44 -17.76 22.45
N ALA A 53 3.58 -18.11 21.49
CA ALA A 53 2.16 -18.36 21.70
C ALA A 53 1.67 -19.62 20.97
N PRO A 54 2.18 -20.82 21.32
CA PRO A 54 1.94 -22.05 20.56
C PRO A 54 0.45 -22.41 20.45
N LYS A 55 -0.33 -22.28 21.53
CA LYS A 55 -1.76 -22.64 21.53
C LYS A 55 -2.57 -21.64 20.72
N THR A 56 -2.26 -20.36 20.84
CA THR A 56 -2.91 -19.29 20.09
C THR A 56 -2.62 -19.40 18.59
N VAL A 57 -1.36 -19.65 18.23
CA VAL A 57 -0.97 -19.85 16.83
C VAL A 57 -1.61 -21.10 16.25
N GLU A 58 -1.64 -22.23 16.97
CA GLU A 58 -2.32 -23.44 16.51
C GLU A 58 -3.82 -23.21 16.28
N ALA A 59 -4.50 -22.54 17.22
CA ALA A 59 -5.91 -22.20 17.09
C ALA A 59 -6.17 -21.25 15.92
N PHE A 60 -5.35 -20.22 15.77
CA PHE A 60 -5.45 -19.27 14.66
C PHE A 60 -5.24 -19.96 13.30
N LYS A 61 -4.27 -20.88 13.20
CA LYS A 61 -4.08 -21.68 11.99
C LYS A 61 -5.31 -22.53 11.66
N LYS A 62 -5.92 -23.19 12.65
CA LYS A 62 -7.19 -23.93 12.47
C LYS A 62 -8.33 -23.03 12.00
N LEU A 63 -8.41 -21.78 12.49
CA LEU A 63 -9.40 -20.81 12.01
C LEU A 63 -9.17 -20.43 10.55
N VAL A 64 -7.92 -20.23 10.13
CA VAL A 64 -7.55 -19.94 8.74
C VAL A 64 -7.87 -21.14 7.83
N ASP A 65 -7.42 -22.35 8.19
CA ASP A 65 -7.66 -23.58 7.43
C ASP A 65 -9.15 -23.91 7.33
N GLY A 66 -9.89 -23.74 8.43
CA GLY A 66 -11.34 -23.92 8.48
C GLY A 66 -12.14 -22.84 7.76
N GLY A 67 -11.48 -21.83 7.19
CA GLY A 67 -12.11 -20.75 6.44
C GLY A 67 -12.94 -19.80 7.30
N PHE A 68 -12.71 -19.77 8.62
CA PHE A 68 -13.46 -18.92 9.55
C PHE A 68 -13.42 -17.44 9.12
N TYR A 69 -12.28 -16.96 8.63
CA TYR A 69 -12.13 -15.56 8.23
C TYR A 69 -12.60 -15.22 6.81
N ARG A 70 -13.00 -16.20 5.96
CA ARG A 70 -13.31 -15.94 4.53
C ARG A 70 -14.65 -15.23 4.28
N LYS A 71 -15.57 -15.28 5.23
CA LYS A 71 -16.91 -14.68 5.11
C LYS A 71 -17.39 -14.20 6.47
N ASP A 72 -18.11 -13.08 6.49
CA ASP A 72 -18.73 -12.51 7.68
C ASP A 72 -17.69 -12.22 8.78
N ALA A 73 -16.47 -11.88 8.35
CA ALA A 73 -15.34 -11.54 9.19
C ALA A 73 -14.55 -10.39 8.56
N GLY A 74 -14.04 -9.50 9.41
CA GLY A 74 -13.37 -8.28 8.97
C GLY A 74 -13.04 -7.35 10.13
N PHE A 75 -12.57 -6.15 9.82
CA PHE A 75 -12.30 -5.12 10.82
C PHE A 75 -13.60 -4.40 11.23
N TYR A 76 -13.88 -4.34 12.53
CA TYR A 76 -15.10 -3.72 13.08
C TYR A 76 -14.84 -2.71 14.21
N TYR A 77 -13.62 -2.64 14.74
CA TYR A 77 -13.23 -1.65 15.73
C TYR A 77 -11.93 -0.99 15.31
N ASN A 78 -11.92 0.34 15.29
CA ASN A 78 -10.77 1.15 14.92
C ASN A 78 -10.56 2.22 15.99
N GLU A 79 -9.39 2.22 16.61
CA GLU A 79 -8.94 3.29 17.48
C GLU A 79 -7.58 3.75 16.94
N PRO A 80 -7.54 4.79 16.10
CA PRO A 80 -6.35 5.14 15.30
C PRO A 80 -5.06 5.29 16.10
N LYS A 81 -5.14 5.65 17.39
CA LYS A 81 -3.99 5.81 18.30
C LYS A 81 -3.70 4.57 19.16
N PHE A 82 -4.32 3.45 18.85
CA PHE A 82 -4.27 2.25 19.68
C PHE A 82 -4.27 0.99 18.82
N VAL A 83 -5.42 0.57 18.29
CA VAL A 83 -5.58 -0.73 17.63
C VAL A 83 -6.58 -0.69 16.47
N LEU A 84 -6.35 -1.60 15.53
CA LEU A 84 -7.34 -2.01 14.55
C LEU A 84 -7.74 -3.45 14.83
N GLN A 85 -9.00 -3.70 15.18
CA GLN A 85 -9.48 -5.00 15.64
C GLN A 85 -10.50 -5.61 14.66
N GLY A 86 -10.33 -6.90 14.43
CA GLY A 86 -11.14 -7.68 13.50
C GLY A 86 -11.37 -9.11 13.96
N GLY A 87 -12.22 -9.80 13.18
CA GLY A 87 -12.70 -11.15 13.48
C GLY A 87 -14.18 -11.31 13.12
N GLY A 88 -14.85 -12.27 13.75
CA GLY A 88 -16.24 -12.67 13.45
C GLY A 88 -17.29 -12.03 14.36
N PHE A 89 -16.89 -11.20 15.33
CA PHE A 89 -17.80 -10.62 16.32
C PHE A 89 -19.01 -9.90 15.72
N LEU A 90 -18.80 -9.08 14.70
CA LEU A 90 -19.84 -8.23 14.11
C LEU A 90 -21.03 -9.04 13.56
N PHE A 91 -20.76 -10.24 13.06
CA PHE A 91 -21.76 -11.17 12.55
C PHE A 91 -22.17 -12.24 13.56
N GLY A 92 -21.62 -12.21 14.78
CA GLY A 92 -21.94 -13.16 15.84
C GLY A 92 -21.50 -14.59 15.53
N LYS A 93 -20.36 -14.76 14.83
CA LYS A 93 -19.87 -16.09 14.48
C LYS A 93 -19.50 -16.88 15.73
N GLU A 94 -19.94 -18.13 15.78
CA GLU A 94 -19.56 -19.06 16.85
C GLU A 94 -18.09 -19.46 16.69
N SER A 95 -17.37 -19.54 17.81
CA SER A 95 -15.97 -19.95 17.82
C SER A 95 -15.83 -21.47 17.71
N PRO A 96 -15.07 -21.99 16.73
CA PRO A 96 -14.76 -23.41 16.61
C PRO A 96 -13.55 -23.86 17.45
N VAL A 97 -12.81 -22.95 18.10
CA VAL A 97 -11.56 -23.25 18.81
C VAL A 97 -11.65 -23.08 20.33
N GLY A 98 -12.80 -22.65 20.85
CA GLY A 98 -13.00 -22.40 22.28
C GLY A 98 -12.16 -21.24 22.80
N ASN A 99 -12.10 -21.13 24.12
CA ASN A 99 -11.37 -20.07 24.81
C ASN A 99 -9.89 -20.39 24.93
N LEU A 100 -9.04 -19.39 24.67
CA LEU A 100 -7.59 -19.51 24.69
C LEU A 100 -7.02 -18.98 26.02
N PRO A 101 -5.99 -19.63 26.58
CA PRO A 101 -5.27 -19.11 27.73
C PRO A 101 -4.44 -17.88 27.33
N VAL A 102 -4.05 -17.08 28.31
CA VAL A 102 -3.04 -16.05 28.10
C VAL A 102 -1.66 -16.71 28.11
N GLU A 103 -0.98 -16.68 26.98
CA GLU A 103 0.40 -17.14 26.80
C GLU A 103 1.40 -15.98 26.91
N TYR A 104 2.70 -16.30 26.89
CA TYR A 104 3.78 -15.33 26.99
C TYR A 104 3.57 -14.18 26.01
N SER A 105 3.59 -12.97 26.54
CA SER A 105 3.30 -11.75 25.79
C SER A 105 4.58 -10.95 25.61
N VAL A 106 5.05 -10.88 24.38
CA VAL A 106 6.08 -9.89 23.98
C VAL A 106 5.48 -8.48 24.00
N PRO A 107 6.31 -7.42 24.12
CA PRO A 107 5.85 -6.03 24.08
C PRO A 107 4.86 -5.77 22.93
N SER A 108 3.75 -5.10 23.25
CA SER A 108 2.70 -4.74 22.28
C SER A 108 3.09 -3.49 21.48
N THR A 109 4.24 -3.53 20.83
CA THR A 109 4.72 -2.44 19.97
C THR A 109 3.89 -2.34 18.68
N GLU A 110 4.10 -1.28 17.90
CA GLU A 110 3.48 -1.13 16.58
C GLU A 110 3.66 -2.39 15.71
N ARG A 111 2.61 -2.72 14.94
CA ARG A 111 2.48 -3.89 14.04
C ARG A 111 2.28 -5.24 14.72
N MET A 112 2.39 -5.32 16.03
CA MET A 112 2.14 -6.58 16.74
C MET A 112 0.67 -6.98 16.67
N VAL A 113 0.42 -8.28 16.57
CA VAL A 113 -0.93 -8.86 16.50
C VAL A 113 -1.19 -9.61 17.80
N VAL A 114 -2.24 -9.21 18.50
CA VAL A 114 -2.64 -9.80 19.77
C VAL A 114 -4.01 -10.45 19.66
N ILE A 115 -4.26 -11.49 20.46
CA ILE A 115 -5.60 -12.03 20.60
C ILE A 115 -6.45 -11.06 21.43
N ALA A 116 -7.59 -10.64 20.89
CA ALA A 116 -8.53 -9.78 21.61
C ALA A 116 -9.35 -10.63 22.59
N ARG A 117 -9.67 -10.06 23.75
CA ARG A 117 -10.43 -10.71 24.82
C ARG A 117 -11.36 -9.72 25.52
N SER A 118 -12.34 -10.25 26.26
CA SER A 118 -13.11 -9.48 27.24
C SER A 118 -12.29 -9.22 28.51
N HIS A 119 -12.94 -8.71 29.55
CA HIS A 119 -12.33 -8.57 30.88
C HIS A 119 -11.83 -9.89 31.47
N LYS A 120 -12.44 -11.02 31.11
CA LYS A 120 -11.98 -12.35 31.52
C LYS A 120 -10.70 -12.72 30.73
N SER A 121 -9.63 -13.07 31.43
CA SER A 121 -8.31 -13.31 30.83
C SER A 121 -8.33 -14.41 29.78
N ASP A 122 -9.00 -15.52 30.05
CA ASP A 122 -9.17 -16.69 29.17
C ASP A 122 -10.42 -16.58 28.28
N SER A 123 -10.73 -15.39 27.74
CA SER A 123 -11.86 -15.22 26.81
C SER A 123 -11.46 -14.92 25.38
N GLY A 124 -10.15 -14.86 25.10
CA GLY A 124 -9.65 -14.74 23.73
C GLY A 124 -10.02 -15.97 22.93
N SER A 125 -10.38 -15.77 21.66
CA SER A 125 -10.81 -16.88 20.80
C SER A 125 -10.56 -16.61 19.32
N THR A 126 -11.47 -15.90 18.65
CA THR A 126 -11.43 -15.67 17.19
C THR A 126 -11.03 -14.25 16.79
N GLU A 127 -11.14 -13.32 17.74
CA GLU A 127 -10.94 -11.90 17.52
C GLU A 127 -9.48 -11.53 17.75
N PHE A 128 -8.92 -10.69 16.89
CA PHE A 128 -7.54 -10.24 16.99
C PHE A 128 -7.45 -8.73 16.79
N ALA A 129 -6.42 -8.12 17.37
CA ALA A 129 -6.13 -6.70 17.24
C ALA A 129 -4.72 -6.48 16.73
N ILE A 130 -4.56 -5.59 15.75
CA ILE A 130 -3.29 -5.12 15.23
C ILE A 130 -2.96 -3.81 15.95
N MET A 131 -1.78 -3.74 16.57
CA MET A 131 -1.30 -2.54 17.24
C MET A 131 -0.94 -1.48 16.22
N LEU A 132 -1.64 -0.33 16.24
CA LEU A 132 -1.35 0.82 15.38
C LEU A 132 -0.27 1.74 15.96
N HIS A 133 0.06 1.56 17.24
CA HIS A 133 1.07 2.31 17.99
C HIS A 133 1.70 1.39 19.05
N ASP A 134 2.75 1.87 19.72
CA ASP A 134 3.28 1.20 20.90
C ASP A 134 2.29 1.28 22.06
N ASN A 135 1.77 0.11 22.45
CA ASN A 135 0.80 -0.06 23.51
C ASN A 135 1.37 -0.92 24.65
N THR A 136 2.69 -1.08 24.74
CA THR A 136 3.36 -1.98 25.69
C THR A 136 2.94 -1.68 27.13
N GLU A 137 3.00 -0.42 27.55
CA GLU A 137 2.59 -0.04 28.92
C GLU A 137 1.10 -0.27 29.18
N ARG A 138 0.26 -0.01 28.18
CA ARG A 138 -1.21 -0.17 28.28
C ARG A 138 -1.63 -1.64 28.33
N ASN A 139 -0.88 -2.51 27.65
CA ASN A 139 -1.17 -3.94 27.56
C ASN A 139 -0.36 -4.78 28.55
N ARG A 140 0.51 -4.17 29.36
CA ARG A 140 1.34 -4.89 30.33
C ARG A 140 0.47 -5.63 31.35
N ALA A 141 0.98 -6.74 31.87
CA ALA A 141 0.36 -7.40 33.00
C ALA A 141 0.32 -6.47 34.22
N SER A 142 -0.84 -6.42 34.87
CA SER A 142 -1.10 -5.65 36.09
C SER A 142 -1.93 -6.47 37.07
N GLU A 143 -2.26 -5.88 38.21
CA GLU A 143 -3.20 -6.48 39.18
C GLU A 143 -4.58 -6.74 38.56
N ASP A 144 -4.96 -5.98 37.53
CA ASP A 144 -6.24 -6.09 36.82
C ASP A 144 -6.25 -7.17 35.74
N GLY A 145 -5.10 -7.79 35.44
CA GLY A 145 -5.04 -8.93 34.53
C GLY A 145 -3.69 -9.17 33.84
N PRO A 146 -3.53 -10.32 33.18
CA PRO A 146 -2.24 -10.80 32.68
C PRO A 146 -1.77 -10.14 31.36
N GLY A 147 -2.41 -9.06 30.91
CA GLY A 147 -2.14 -8.45 29.60
C GLY A 147 -2.84 -9.16 28.43
N TYR A 148 -2.22 -9.13 27.25
CA TYR A 148 -2.74 -9.70 25.99
C TYR A 148 -1.69 -10.54 25.28
N THR A 149 -2.05 -11.76 24.88
CA THR A 149 -1.16 -12.65 24.12
C THR A 149 -0.88 -12.10 22.73
N THR A 150 0.34 -11.62 22.54
CA THR A 150 0.91 -11.33 21.24
C THR A 150 1.31 -12.63 20.54
N PHE A 151 0.76 -12.89 19.35
CA PHE A 151 0.95 -14.14 18.62
C PHE A 151 1.49 -13.95 17.19
N GLY A 152 1.74 -12.71 16.77
CA GLY A 152 2.34 -12.42 15.47
C GLY A 152 2.63 -10.95 15.25
N ARG A 153 3.05 -10.62 14.03
CA ARG A 153 3.40 -9.26 13.57
C ARG A 153 3.05 -9.06 12.11
N VAL A 154 2.51 -7.90 11.76
CA VAL A 154 2.34 -7.50 10.35
C VAL A 154 3.71 -7.14 9.76
N VAL A 155 4.16 -7.91 8.77
CA VAL A 155 5.48 -7.76 8.13
C VAL A 155 5.41 -7.22 6.70
N GLU A 156 4.24 -7.31 6.05
CA GLU A 156 3.94 -6.77 4.72
C GLU A 156 2.58 -6.07 4.71
N GLY A 157 2.39 -5.09 3.84
CA GLY A 157 1.11 -4.39 3.67
C GLY A 157 0.79 -3.41 4.79
N TRP A 158 1.79 -2.83 5.45
CA TRP A 158 1.55 -1.84 6.51
C TRP A 158 0.78 -0.61 6.00
N HIS A 159 1.09 -0.14 4.78
CA HIS A 159 0.33 0.92 4.10
C HIS A 159 -1.16 0.58 3.96
N THR A 160 -1.51 -0.71 3.77
CA THR A 160 -2.90 -1.19 3.73
C THR A 160 -3.57 -1.01 5.09
N ILE A 161 -2.90 -1.39 6.18
CA ILE A 161 -3.41 -1.23 7.55
C ILE A 161 -3.64 0.24 7.89
N GLU A 162 -2.67 1.10 7.61
CA GLU A 162 -2.79 2.56 7.83
C GLU A 162 -3.94 3.14 7.00
N PHE A 163 -4.07 2.72 5.74
CA PHE A 163 -5.15 3.17 4.88
C PHE A 163 -6.53 2.71 5.38
N ILE A 164 -6.64 1.47 5.85
CA ILE A 164 -7.86 0.94 6.47
C ILE A 164 -8.23 1.76 7.70
N SER A 165 -7.30 1.96 8.64
CA SER A 165 -7.54 2.75 9.85
C SER A 165 -7.96 4.18 9.52
N LYS A 166 -7.40 4.79 8.48
CA LYS A 166 -7.79 6.12 8.00
C LYS A 166 -9.19 6.15 7.37
N LYS A 167 -9.66 5.05 6.79
CA LYS A 167 -10.97 4.95 6.13
C LYS A 167 -12.10 4.57 7.08
N MET A 168 -11.80 3.86 8.14
CA MET A 168 -12.79 3.50 9.16
C MET A 168 -13.06 4.66 10.11
N SER A 169 -14.33 4.84 10.49
CA SER A 169 -14.67 5.72 11.62
C SER A 169 -14.02 5.20 12.91
N PRO A 170 -13.56 6.08 13.81
CA PRO A 170 -13.13 5.67 15.15
C PRO A 170 -14.28 5.03 15.94
N GLY A 171 -13.95 4.08 16.81
CA GLY A 171 -14.90 3.37 17.66
C GLY A 171 -15.40 2.05 17.07
N PHE A 172 -16.43 1.50 17.72
CA PHE A 172 -17.07 0.24 17.31
C PHE A 172 -18.05 0.50 16.17
N MET A 173 -18.05 -0.40 15.20
CA MET A 173 -19.10 -0.48 14.20
C MET A 173 -20.39 -1.04 14.82
N ALA A 174 -21.51 -0.36 14.58
CA ALA A 174 -22.83 -0.85 14.94
C ALA A 174 -23.22 -2.06 14.07
N LYS A 175 -24.02 -2.98 14.59
CA LYS A 175 -24.42 -4.20 13.85
C LYS A 175 -25.24 -3.87 12.60
N GLU A 176 -25.98 -2.77 12.65
CA GLU A 176 -26.80 -2.24 11.56
C GLU A 176 -25.93 -1.73 10.40
N ASP A 177 -24.68 -1.34 10.68
CA ASP A 177 -23.71 -0.83 9.70
C ASP A 177 -22.79 -1.94 9.15
N ARG A 178 -23.04 -3.21 9.47
CA ARG A 178 -22.13 -4.32 9.12
C ARG A 178 -21.81 -4.47 7.64
N ASP A 179 -22.68 -4.01 6.75
CA ASP A 179 -22.45 -4.02 5.30
C ASP A 179 -21.31 -3.05 4.89
N ARG A 180 -20.91 -2.14 5.78
CA ARG A 180 -19.77 -1.22 5.59
C ARG A 180 -18.46 -1.79 6.11
N GLN A 181 -18.48 -2.96 6.75
CA GLN A 181 -17.28 -3.61 7.26
C GLN A 181 -16.22 -3.76 6.15
N ILE A 182 -14.95 -3.62 6.52
CA ILE A 182 -13.85 -3.99 5.65
C ILE A 182 -13.61 -5.48 5.90
N GLY A 183 -14.29 -6.30 5.09
CA GLY A 183 -14.21 -7.75 5.15
C GLY A 183 -12.89 -8.30 4.63
N PHE A 184 -12.56 -9.52 5.06
CA PHE A 184 -11.45 -10.30 4.53
C PHE A 184 -11.93 -11.12 3.32
N GLU A 185 -11.58 -10.68 2.11
CA GLU A 185 -11.97 -11.34 0.86
C GLU A 185 -11.27 -12.71 0.70
N LYS A 186 -10.06 -12.82 1.24
CA LYS A 186 -9.27 -14.04 1.27
C LYS A 186 -8.35 -14.05 2.48
N VAL A 187 -8.21 -15.20 3.12
CA VAL A 187 -7.20 -15.44 4.17
C VAL A 187 -6.57 -16.79 3.88
N GLU A 188 -5.25 -16.80 3.71
CA GLU A 188 -4.50 -17.99 3.27
C GLU A 188 -3.07 -18.03 3.81
N PHE A 189 -2.49 -19.22 3.82
CA PHE A 189 -1.06 -19.37 4.07
C PHE A 189 -0.25 -19.04 2.83
N VAL A 190 0.83 -18.29 3.02
CA VAL A 190 1.76 -17.90 1.96
C VAL A 190 3.20 -18.09 2.40
N GLU A 191 4.08 -18.41 1.46
CA GLU A 191 5.52 -18.39 1.70
C GLU A 191 6.08 -16.99 1.47
N ARG A 192 6.79 -16.45 2.46
CA ARG A 192 7.46 -15.15 2.40
C ARG A 192 8.88 -15.23 2.90
N LEU A 193 9.72 -14.38 2.35
CA LEU A 193 11.11 -14.26 2.78
C LEU A 193 11.16 -13.76 4.23
N SER A 194 12.05 -14.34 5.04
CA SER A 194 12.26 -13.98 6.44
C SER A 194 13.67 -14.31 6.90
N ASN A 195 13.98 -13.98 8.16
CA ASN A 195 15.20 -14.35 8.83
C ASN A 195 14.94 -14.48 10.34
N ASP A 196 15.66 -15.39 11.00
CA ASP A 196 15.59 -15.56 12.46
C ASP A 196 16.39 -14.48 13.22
N ASN A 197 17.27 -13.76 12.52
CA ASN A 197 17.94 -12.59 13.04
C ASN A 197 17.01 -11.36 12.94
N ASP A 198 16.65 -10.79 14.10
CA ASP A 198 15.72 -9.64 14.20
C ASP A 198 16.17 -8.42 13.39
N GLU A 199 17.47 -8.13 13.35
CA GLU A 199 18.00 -6.99 12.59
C GLU A 199 17.88 -7.24 11.08
N ALA A 200 18.23 -8.43 10.61
CA ALA A 200 18.10 -8.81 9.20
C ALA A 200 16.62 -8.82 8.76
N LYS A 201 15.73 -9.34 9.62
CA LYS A 201 14.28 -9.30 9.41
C LYS A 201 13.76 -7.86 9.34
N THR A 202 14.21 -6.99 10.24
CA THR A 202 13.84 -5.56 10.24
C THR A 202 14.27 -4.87 8.94
N ARG A 203 15.48 -5.15 8.43
CA ARG A 203 15.93 -4.61 7.14
C ARG A 203 15.08 -5.08 5.97
N LEU A 204 14.67 -6.34 5.97
CA LEU A 204 13.74 -6.86 4.97
C LEU A 204 12.36 -6.20 5.05
N GLU A 205 11.81 -6.02 6.26
CA GLU A 205 10.53 -5.31 6.47
C GLU A 205 10.59 -3.87 5.95
N GLU A 206 11.68 -3.14 6.24
CA GLU A 206 11.87 -1.77 5.74
C GLU A 206 11.92 -1.71 4.21
N LEU A 207 12.70 -2.59 3.57
CA LEU A 207 12.82 -2.64 2.12
C LEU A 207 11.47 -2.96 1.47
N THR A 208 10.77 -3.96 2.02
CA THR A 208 9.44 -4.37 1.55
C THR A 208 8.45 -3.22 1.66
N TYR A 209 8.42 -2.52 2.79
CA TYR A 209 7.59 -1.34 2.99
C TYR A 209 7.87 -0.25 1.93
N VAL A 210 9.13 0.06 1.63
CA VAL A 210 9.44 1.04 0.59
C VAL A 210 8.91 0.59 -0.78
N LEU A 211 9.12 -0.68 -1.15
CA LEU A 211 8.70 -1.23 -2.45
C LEU A 211 7.17 -1.32 -2.61
N GLU A 212 6.45 -1.53 -1.51
CA GLU A 212 4.98 -1.54 -1.47
C GLU A 212 4.35 -0.15 -1.54
N THR A 213 5.14 0.93 -1.53
CA THR A 213 4.61 2.29 -1.57
C THR A 213 3.74 2.49 -2.84
N PRO A 214 2.45 2.82 -2.70
CA PRO A 214 1.56 3.01 -3.86
C PRO A 214 2.02 4.14 -4.79
N HIS A 215 1.88 3.92 -6.11
CA HIS A 215 2.16 4.91 -7.16
C HIS A 215 3.56 5.54 -7.08
N SER A 216 4.56 4.74 -6.69
CA SER A 216 5.92 5.21 -6.52
C SER A 216 6.88 4.58 -7.53
N VAL A 217 7.89 5.37 -7.90
CA VAL A 217 9.14 4.86 -8.48
C VAL A 217 10.16 4.82 -7.35
N VAL A 218 10.72 3.65 -7.08
CA VAL A 218 11.70 3.47 -6.00
C VAL A 218 13.07 3.19 -6.61
N ILE A 219 14.08 3.91 -6.11
CA ILE A 219 15.48 3.62 -6.39
C ILE A 219 16.13 3.14 -5.10
N ILE A 220 16.63 1.91 -5.11
CA ILE A 220 17.49 1.39 -4.05
C ILE A 220 18.93 1.59 -4.50
N SER A 221 19.73 2.33 -3.73
CA SER A 221 21.09 2.70 -4.13
C SER A 221 21.92 3.20 -2.96
N GLU A 222 23.24 3.20 -3.08
CA GLU A 222 24.10 3.95 -2.16
C GLU A 222 23.89 5.47 -2.24
N ARG A 223 24.25 6.15 -1.16
CA ARG A 223 24.15 7.61 -1.01
C ARG A 223 24.88 8.36 -2.12
N ASP A 224 26.11 7.98 -2.44
CA ASP A 224 26.96 8.76 -3.37
C ASP A 224 27.08 8.14 -4.77
N CYS A 225 26.24 7.16 -5.11
CA CYS A 225 26.24 6.51 -6.42
C CYS A 225 25.94 7.50 -7.57
N PRO A 226 26.86 7.69 -8.54
CA PRO A 226 26.62 8.57 -9.70
C PRO A 226 25.49 8.09 -10.62
N GLU A 227 25.38 6.77 -10.80
CA GLU A 227 24.34 6.17 -11.65
C GLU A 227 22.94 6.47 -11.12
N LYS A 228 22.77 6.54 -9.79
CA LYS A 228 21.52 7.01 -9.15
C LYS A 228 21.13 8.39 -9.62
N LYS A 229 22.07 9.34 -9.61
CA LYS A 229 21.82 10.74 -9.99
C LYS A 229 21.36 10.83 -11.46
N GLU A 230 21.94 10.00 -12.32
CA GLU A 230 21.55 9.93 -13.72
C GLU A 230 20.14 9.35 -13.92
N VAL A 231 19.83 8.23 -13.25
CA VAL A 231 18.47 7.66 -13.24
C VAL A 231 17.44 8.68 -12.73
N GLN A 232 17.75 9.37 -11.62
CA GLN A 232 16.87 10.42 -11.07
C GLN A 232 16.63 11.54 -12.08
N LYS A 233 17.69 12.02 -12.74
CA LYS A 233 17.58 13.05 -13.79
C LYS A 233 16.69 12.60 -14.93
N MET A 234 16.76 11.33 -15.34
CA MET A 234 15.90 10.78 -16.39
C MET A 234 14.44 10.70 -15.96
N LEU A 235 14.16 10.17 -14.78
CA LEU A 235 12.80 10.02 -14.24
C LEU A 235 12.15 11.39 -13.97
N HIS A 236 12.92 12.38 -13.52
CA HIS A 236 12.42 13.72 -13.25
C HIS A 236 11.81 14.39 -14.50
N LYS A 237 12.27 14.03 -15.71
CA LYS A 237 11.67 14.51 -16.97
C LYS A 237 10.20 14.13 -17.13
N TYR A 238 9.75 13.08 -16.46
CA TYR A 238 8.37 12.61 -16.48
C TYR A 238 7.52 13.20 -15.34
N ARG A 239 8.07 14.07 -14.48
CA ARG A 239 7.37 14.65 -13.31
C ARG A 239 6.79 13.61 -12.35
N THR A 240 7.38 12.42 -12.32
CA THR A 240 7.01 11.36 -11.36
C THR A 240 7.62 11.61 -9.99
N THR A 241 6.95 11.11 -8.94
CA THR A 241 7.52 11.06 -7.60
C THR A 241 8.51 9.90 -7.51
N VAL A 242 9.79 10.23 -7.35
CA VAL A 242 10.87 9.25 -7.16
C VAL A 242 11.25 9.20 -5.69
N ARG A 243 11.17 8.02 -5.09
CA ARG A 243 11.70 7.74 -3.75
C ARG A 243 13.05 7.06 -3.88
N THR A 244 13.98 7.43 -3.03
CA THR A 244 15.27 6.76 -2.92
C THR A 244 15.37 6.12 -1.54
N LYS A 245 15.57 4.80 -1.47
CA LYS A 245 16.05 4.13 -0.27
C LYS A 245 17.57 4.07 -0.40
N GLU A 246 18.22 4.94 0.36
CA GLU A 246 19.67 4.87 0.49
C GLU A 246 20.02 3.65 1.33
N ILE A 247 20.90 2.81 0.79
CA ILE A 247 21.44 1.64 1.51
C ILE A 247 22.96 1.73 1.53
N GLY A 248 23.58 1.16 2.55
CA GLY A 248 25.04 1.07 2.63
C GLY A 248 25.70 2.00 3.66
N PHE A 249 27.03 2.00 3.62
CA PHE A 249 27.94 2.11 4.78
C PHE A 249 28.02 3.42 5.55
N ALA A 250 27.25 4.45 5.20
CA ALA A 250 27.43 5.77 5.83
C ALA A 250 27.30 5.73 7.38
N ASN A 251 26.65 4.68 7.93
CA ASN A 251 26.55 4.39 9.37
C ASN A 251 26.69 2.90 9.75
N HIS A 252 27.30 2.03 8.91
CA HIS A 252 27.39 0.56 9.14
C HIS A 252 26.05 -0.12 9.52
N ILE A 253 24.99 0.08 8.73
CA ILE A 253 23.71 -0.60 8.97
C ILE A 253 23.84 -2.08 8.55
N PRO A 254 23.74 -3.06 9.47
CA PRO A 254 23.92 -4.48 9.13
C PRO A 254 22.84 -4.99 8.18
N TYR A 255 23.20 -5.96 7.33
CA TYR A 255 22.30 -6.80 6.53
C TYR A 255 21.46 -6.14 5.42
N GLU A 256 21.59 -4.82 5.18
CA GLU A 256 20.82 -4.15 4.11
C GLU A 256 21.09 -4.73 2.72
N LEU A 257 22.36 -5.02 2.41
CA LEU A 257 22.75 -5.56 1.10
C LEU A 257 22.28 -7.01 0.95
N GLU A 258 22.41 -7.81 2.00
CA GLU A 258 21.95 -9.19 2.06
C GLU A 258 20.42 -9.28 1.91
N ALA A 259 19.68 -8.37 2.54
CA ALA A 259 18.23 -8.27 2.41
C ALA A 259 17.82 -7.87 0.97
N VAL A 260 18.53 -6.92 0.36
CA VAL A 260 18.31 -6.56 -1.05
C VAL A 260 18.60 -7.71 -1.98
N GLU A 261 19.72 -8.41 -1.79
CA GLU A 261 20.07 -9.58 -2.60
C GLU A 261 19.01 -10.67 -2.46
N ALA A 262 18.58 -10.97 -1.24
CA ALA A 262 17.58 -12.00 -0.99
C ALA A 262 16.21 -11.65 -1.60
N LEU A 263 15.81 -10.38 -1.54
CA LEU A 263 14.52 -9.91 -2.07
C LEU A 263 14.51 -9.80 -3.61
N THR A 264 15.65 -9.46 -4.21
CA THR A 264 15.70 -9.05 -5.63
C THR A 264 16.49 -10.02 -6.51
N GLY A 265 17.32 -10.88 -5.92
CA GLY A 265 18.32 -11.70 -6.59
C GLY A 265 19.47 -10.89 -7.20
N ARG A 266 19.64 -9.60 -6.82
CA ARG A 266 20.63 -8.69 -7.42
C ARG A 266 21.71 -8.28 -6.43
N LYS A 267 22.94 -8.20 -6.94
CA LYS A 267 24.16 -7.84 -6.19
C LYS A 267 24.73 -6.46 -6.57
N SER A 268 24.07 -5.76 -7.50
CA SER A 268 24.57 -4.50 -8.05
C SER A 268 23.53 -3.41 -7.91
N LEU A 269 23.99 -2.23 -7.49
CA LEU A 269 23.19 -1.02 -7.40
C LEU A 269 23.51 -0.08 -8.57
N PRO A 270 22.63 0.89 -8.89
CA PRO A 270 21.29 1.10 -8.34
C PRO A 270 20.27 0.08 -8.87
N LEU A 271 19.22 -0.20 -8.08
CA LEU A 271 18.06 -0.97 -8.51
C LEU A 271 16.85 -0.05 -8.61
N VAL A 272 16.16 -0.08 -9.74
CA VAL A 272 14.99 0.76 -9.99
C VAL A 272 13.75 -0.12 -10.04
N PHE A 273 12.70 0.35 -9.37
CA PHE A 273 11.41 -0.32 -9.28
C PHE A 273 10.29 0.63 -9.68
N ILE A 274 9.29 0.09 -10.36
CA ILE A 274 8.03 0.79 -10.66
C ILE A 274 6.90 -0.09 -10.13
N LYS A 275 6.07 0.43 -9.22
CA LYS A 275 4.96 -0.33 -8.60
C LYS A 275 5.44 -1.66 -7.97
N GLY A 276 6.58 -1.62 -7.28
CA GLY A 276 7.21 -2.80 -6.66
C GLY A 276 7.91 -3.76 -7.62
N GLU A 277 7.74 -3.60 -8.94
CA GLU A 277 8.39 -4.46 -9.94
C GLU A 277 9.78 -3.94 -10.28
N TYR A 278 10.78 -4.83 -10.26
CA TYR A 278 12.16 -4.49 -10.66
C TYR A 278 12.26 -4.26 -12.17
N ILE A 279 12.78 -3.10 -12.57
CA ILE A 279 12.91 -2.72 -13.99
C ILE A 279 14.36 -2.68 -14.49
N GLY A 280 15.35 -2.68 -13.59
CA GLY A 280 16.77 -2.69 -13.96
C GLY A 280 17.63 -1.66 -13.22
N GLY A 281 18.88 -1.51 -13.66
CA GLY A 281 19.78 -0.42 -13.26
C GLY A 281 19.80 0.71 -14.30
N LEU A 282 20.86 1.52 -14.30
CA LEU A 282 20.97 2.66 -15.22
C LEU A 282 20.81 2.28 -16.70
N ARG A 283 21.50 1.22 -17.14
CA ARG A 283 21.53 0.80 -18.55
C ARG A 283 20.15 0.36 -19.04
N GLU A 284 19.45 -0.42 -18.25
CA GLU A 284 18.10 -0.88 -18.58
C GLU A 284 17.12 0.29 -18.61
N VAL A 285 17.19 1.21 -17.65
CA VAL A 285 16.34 2.42 -17.64
C VAL A 285 16.63 3.31 -18.85
N GLN A 286 17.88 3.46 -19.27
CA GLN A 286 18.26 4.17 -20.50
C GLN A 286 17.63 3.53 -21.75
N LYS A 287 17.70 2.21 -21.85
CA LYS A 287 17.07 1.46 -22.95
C LYS A 287 15.55 1.62 -22.96
N LEU A 288 14.90 1.53 -21.80
CA LEU A 288 13.45 1.73 -21.67
C LEU A 288 13.03 3.16 -22.00
N GLN A 289 13.85 4.16 -21.68
CA GLN A 289 13.60 5.54 -22.07
C GLN A 289 13.69 5.73 -23.59
N GLN A 290 14.73 5.20 -24.23
CA GLN A 290 14.95 5.33 -25.68
C GLN A 290 13.86 4.67 -26.51
N THR A 291 13.32 3.54 -26.04
CA THR A 291 12.24 2.81 -26.70
C THR A 291 10.85 3.37 -26.41
N GLY A 292 10.73 4.37 -25.53
CA GLY A 292 9.46 4.91 -25.06
C GLY A 292 8.71 4.04 -24.04
N THR A 293 9.14 2.78 -23.83
CA THR A 293 8.54 1.83 -22.90
C THR A 293 8.49 2.36 -21.45
N LEU A 294 9.52 3.12 -21.02
CA LEU A 294 9.56 3.69 -19.67
C LEU A 294 8.33 4.56 -19.39
N ARG A 295 7.91 5.38 -20.36
CA ARG A 295 6.73 6.23 -20.22
C ARG A 295 5.49 5.39 -20.00
N THR A 296 5.28 4.37 -20.83
CA THR A 296 4.14 3.47 -20.72
C THR A 296 4.09 2.75 -19.37
N MET A 297 5.24 2.33 -18.83
CA MET A 297 5.32 1.71 -17.50
C MET A 297 4.97 2.71 -16.38
N LEU A 298 5.45 3.96 -16.49
CA LEU A 298 5.12 5.01 -15.53
C LEU A 298 3.63 5.40 -15.58
N GLU A 299 3.04 5.45 -16.77
CA GLU A 299 1.60 5.68 -16.95
C GLU A 299 0.81 4.54 -16.31
N LYS A 300 1.03 3.29 -16.73
CA LYS A 300 0.33 2.09 -16.21
C LYS A 300 0.46 1.90 -14.70
N SER A 301 1.57 2.30 -14.11
CA SER A 301 1.77 2.23 -12.66
C SER A 301 0.99 3.28 -11.87
N GLY A 302 0.38 4.26 -12.55
CA GLY A 302 -0.32 5.37 -11.92
C GLY A 302 0.60 6.44 -11.32
N THR A 303 1.92 6.29 -11.47
CA THR A 303 2.91 7.29 -10.99
C THR A 303 2.75 8.64 -11.68
N LEU A 304 2.19 8.67 -12.89
CA LEU A 304 1.92 9.89 -13.67
C LEU A 304 0.48 10.42 -13.53
N ALA A 305 -0.35 9.84 -12.66
CA ALA A 305 -1.76 10.19 -12.57
C ALA A 305 -2.01 11.69 -12.39
N GLU A 306 -1.19 12.36 -11.57
CA GLU A 306 -1.27 13.81 -11.35
C GLU A 306 -0.93 14.62 -12.60
N ASP A 307 0.18 14.31 -13.28
CA ASP A 307 0.60 15.01 -14.50
C ASP A 307 -0.39 14.77 -15.65
N ILE A 308 -0.94 13.55 -15.76
CA ILE A 308 -1.98 13.21 -16.74
C ILE A 308 -3.23 14.08 -16.52
N VAL A 309 -3.73 14.16 -15.28
CA VAL A 309 -4.93 14.96 -14.98
C VAL A 309 -4.67 16.43 -15.24
N TRP A 310 -3.57 16.99 -14.73
CA TRP A 310 -3.23 18.40 -14.96
C TRP A 310 -3.05 18.74 -16.44
N SER A 311 -2.33 17.90 -17.18
CA SER A 311 -2.15 18.07 -18.62
C SER A 311 -3.50 18.03 -19.34
N ALA A 312 -4.36 17.07 -19.02
CA ALA A 312 -5.68 16.96 -19.62
C ALA A 312 -6.53 18.22 -19.38
N ILE A 313 -6.70 18.65 -18.13
CA ILE A 313 -7.62 19.75 -17.80
C ILE A 313 -7.08 21.14 -18.18
N ASN A 314 -5.76 21.30 -18.32
CA ASN A 314 -5.15 22.57 -18.73
C ASN A 314 -5.01 22.69 -20.25
N GLN A 315 -4.86 21.57 -20.97
CA GLN A 315 -4.70 21.58 -22.43
C GLN A 315 -6.03 21.43 -23.18
N ASN A 316 -7.10 21.00 -22.51
CA ASN A 316 -8.40 20.79 -23.13
C ASN A 316 -9.48 21.66 -22.45
N GLY A 317 -10.33 22.28 -23.26
CA GLY A 317 -11.41 23.13 -22.76
C GLY A 317 -12.52 22.39 -22.01
N LEU A 318 -12.69 21.09 -22.29
CA LEU A 318 -13.73 20.24 -21.72
C LEU A 318 -13.19 18.81 -21.51
N VAL A 319 -13.15 18.35 -20.26
CA VAL A 319 -12.64 17.02 -19.88
C VAL A 319 -13.62 16.32 -18.97
N LEU A 320 -13.89 15.05 -19.24
CA LEU A 320 -14.80 14.21 -18.45
C LEU A 320 -14.07 12.95 -17.99
N PHE A 321 -13.95 12.78 -16.68
CA PHE A 321 -13.55 11.51 -16.08
C PHE A 321 -14.80 10.67 -15.81
N SER A 322 -14.80 9.44 -16.33
CA SER A 322 -15.99 8.59 -16.49
C SER A 322 -15.66 7.14 -16.12
N LYS A 323 -16.70 6.30 -16.01
CA LYS A 323 -16.58 4.85 -16.12
C LYS A 323 -17.60 4.32 -17.11
N SER A 324 -17.21 3.33 -17.91
CA SER A 324 -18.00 2.83 -19.05
C SER A 324 -19.37 2.28 -18.62
N TYR A 325 -19.43 1.64 -17.45
CA TYR A 325 -20.64 1.04 -16.88
C TYR A 325 -21.53 2.03 -16.12
N CYS A 326 -21.09 3.27 -15.90
CA CYS A 326 -21.79 4.20 -15.00
C CYS A 326 -22.98 4.90 -15.68
N PRO A 327 -24.22 4.73 -15.20
CA PRO A 327 -25.41 5.35 -15.82
C PRO A 327 -25.37 6.88 -15.75
N TYR A 328 -24.84 7.46 -14.68
CA TYR A 328 -24.68 8.91 -14.54
C TYR A 328 -23.64 9.48 -15.52
N CYS A 329 -22.59 8.72 -15.82
CA CYS A 329 -21.62 9.11 -16.84
C CYS A 329 -22.27 9.12 -18.23
N LYS A 330 -23.08 8.10 -18.54
CA LYS A 330 -23.85 8.04 -19.79
C LYS A 330 -24.77 9.27 -19.93
N LYS A 331 -25.54 9.59 -18.88
CA LYS A 331 -26.43 10.76 -18.86
C LYS A 331 -25.69 12.08 -19.03
N THR A 332 -24.53 12.23 -18.41
CA THR A 332 -23.67 13.42 -18.57
C THR A 332 -23.14 13.54 -20.01
N LYS A 333 -22.70 12.44 -20.62
CA LYS A 333 -22.26 12.44 -22.03
C LYS A 333 -23.40 12.80 -22.98
N GLU A 334 -24.60 12.24 -22.78
CA GLU A 334 -25.79 12.56 -23.56
C GLU A 334 -26.17 14.04 -23.44
N THR A 335 -26.09 14.60 -22.23
CA THR A 335 -26.36 16.01 -21.96
C THR A 335 -25.38 16.92 -22.73
N LEU A 336 -24.08 16.62 -22.65
CA LEU A 336 -23.05 17.38 -23.36
C LEU A 336 -23.20 17.25 -24.89
N ALA A 337 -23.47 16.05 -25.38
CA ALA A 337 -23.70 15.79 -26.81
C ALA A 337 -24.94 16.53 -27.33
N GLY A 338 -26.01 16.60 -26.53
CA GLY A 338 -27.22 17.37 -26.88
C GLY A 338 -26.99 18.88 -27.00
N LEU A 339 -25.94 19.40 -26.38
CA LEU A 339 -25.49 20.79 -26.53
C LEU A 339 -24.42 20.97 -27.63
N GLY A 340 -24.04 19.89 -28.33
CA GLY A 340 -22.99 19.91 -29.35
C GLY A 340 -21.56 19.80 -28.80
N ALA A 341 -21.38 19.60 -27.50
CA ALA A 341 -20.06 19.56 -26.86
C ALA A 341 -19.40 18.18 -26.98
N LYS A 342 -18.08 18.16 -27.25
CA LYS A 342 -17.27 16.93 -27.34
C LYS A 342 -16.17 16.93 -26.28
N PRO A 343 -16.39 16.36 -25.09
CA PRO A 343 -15.37 16.27 -24.05
C PRO A 343 -14.23 15.32 -24.43
N LEU A 344 -13.02 15.59 -23.96
CA LEU A 344 -12.00 14.56 -23.83
C LEU A 344 -12.42 13.63 -22.68
N VAL A 345 -12.65 12.34 -22.96
CA VAL A 345 -13.16 11.38 -21.98
C VAL A 345 -12.05 10.43 -21.51
N PHE A 346 -11.92 10.30 -20.19
CA PHE A 346 -11.11 9.26 -19.55
C PHE A 346 -12.02 8.22 -18.91
N GLU A 347 -12.09 7.02 -19.49
CA GLU A 347 -12.79 5.88 -18.88
C GLU A 347 -11.86 5.20 -17.86
N LEU A 348 -12.07 5.48 -16.58
CA LEU A 348 -11.17 5.05 -15.51
C LEU A 348 -11.21 3.54 -15.24
N ASP A 349 -12.28 2.87 -15.64
CA ASP A 349 -12.44 1.42 -15.48
C ASP A 349 -11.70 0.61 -16.55
N THR A 350 -11.33 1.22 -17.67
CA THR A 350 -10.62 0.55 -18.77
C THR A 350 -9.12 0.82 -18.77
N ARG A 351 -8.63 1.61 -17.82
CA ARG A 351 -7.23 2.00 -17.68
C ARG A 351 -6.59 1.35 -16.46
N GLU A 352 -5.37 0.86 -16.62
CA GLU A 352 -4.57 0.31 -15.51
C GLU A 352 -4.27 1.36 -14.42
N ASP A 353 -4.15 2.63 -14.80
CA ASP A 353 -3.89 3.77 -13.91
C ASP A 353 -5.17 4.49 -13.43
N GLY A 354 -6.35 3.98 -13.81
CA GLY A 354 -7.60 4.67 -13.56
C GLY A 354 -7.91 4.84 -12.07
N ALA A 355 -7.52 3.88 -11.23
CA ALA A 355 -7.63 3.99 -9.77
C ALA A 355 -6.74 5.11 -9.22
N ALA A 356 -5.52 5.26 -9.74
CA ALA A 356 -4.58 6.32 -9.36
C ALA A 356 -5.12 7.71 -9.75
N ILE A 357 -5.65 7.82 -10.97
CA ILE A 357 -6.31 9.03 -11.46
C ILE A 357 -7.52 9.37 -10.58
N GLN A 358 -8.38 8.40 -10.27
CA GLN A 358 -9.56 8.62 -9.43
C GLN A 358 -9.16 9.07 -8.01
N ALA A 359 -8.12 8.48 -7.44
CA ALA A 359 -7.57 8.88 -6.13
C ALA A 359 -7.04 10.32 -6.16
N PHE A 360 -6.35 10.71 -7.24
CA PHE A 360 -5.88 12.09 -7.42
C PHE A 360 -7.04 13.08 -7.61
N LEU A 361 -8.03 12.74 -8.43
CA LEU A 361 -9.24 13.55 -8.61
C LEU A 361 -9.97 13.80 -7.30
N PHE A 362 -10.11 12.79 -6.45
CA PHE A 362 -10.69 12.98 -5.11
C PHE A 362 -9.88 13.97 -4.26
N ARG A 363 -8.54 13.94 -4.33
CA ARG A 363 -7.69 14.91 -3.63
C ARG A 363 -7.89 16.33 -4.19
N LEU A 364 -8.04 16.46 -5.50
CA LEU A 364 -8.19 17.73 -6.20
C LEU A 364 -9.58 18.36 -6.01
N THR A 365 -10.65 17.58 -6.14
CA THR A 365 -12.04 18.08 -6.21
C THR A 365 -12.91 17.69 -5.02
N ARG A 366 -12.41 16.82 -4.12
CA ARG A 366 -13.20 16.16 -3.06
C ARG A 366 -14.32 15.25 -3.58
N GLN A 367 -14.36 14.98 -4.88
CA GLN A 367 -15.32 14.08 -5.49
C GLN A 367 -14.69 12.71 -5.78
N SER A 368 -15.14 11.69 -5.07
CA SER A 368 -14.66 10.31 -5.24
C SER A 368 -15.43 9.55 -6.32
N THR A 369 -16.57 10.07 -6.77
CA THR A 369 -17.46 9.43 -7.73
C THR A 369 -17.25 9.97 -9.15
N VAL A 370 -17.58 9.14 -10.13
CA VAL A 370 -17.73 9.56 -11.53
C VAL A 370 -19.23 9.77 -11.84
N PRO A 371 -19.59 10.62 -12.81
CA PRO A 371 -18.71 11.44 -13.65
C PRO A 371 -18.06 12.59 -12.87
N ASN A 372 -16.87 13.03 -13.29
CA ASN A 372 -16.24 14.25 -12.77
C ASN A 372 -15.85 15.14 -13.97
N LEU A 373 -16.61 16.22 -14.17
CA LEU A 373 -16.49 17.11 -15.33
C LEU A 373 -15.65 18.34 -15.02
N PHE A 374 -14.80 18.74 -15.96
CA PHE A 374 -14.03 19.97 -15.93
C PHE A 374 -14.30 20.82 -17.17
N ILE A 375 -14.45 22.14 -16.96
CA ILE A 375 -14.57 23.15 -18.01
C ILE A 375 -13.51 24.21 -17.78
N LYS A 376 -12.63 24.44 -18.77
CA LYS A 376 -11.48 25.38 -18.69
C LYS A 376 -10.67 25.21 -17.39
N GLY A 377 -10.28 23.97 -17.09
CA GLY A 377 -9.51 23.62 -15.89
C GLY A 377 -10.27 23.68 -14.56
N LYS A 378 -11.54 24.13 -14.54
CA LYS A 378 -12.34 24.24 -13.31
C LYS A 378 -13.28 23.04 -13.17
N SER A 379 -13.28 22.45 -11.97
CA SER A 379 -14.21 21.36 -11.62
C SER A 379 -15.65 21.85 -11.63
N VAL A 380 -16.51 21.16 -12.38
CA VAL A 380 -17.97 21.32 -12.35
C VAL A 380 -18.58 20.34 -11.36
N GLY A 381 -18.02 19.14 -11.27
CA GLY A 381 -18.46 18.09 -10.35
C GLY A 381 -19.19 16.94 -11.04
N GLY A 382 -20.20 16.40 -10.35
CA GLY A 382 -20.94 15.21 -10.74
C GLY A 382 -22.07 15.46 -11.72
N ASN A 383 -22.80 14.38 -12.07
CA ASN A 383 -23.96 14.48 -12.93
C ASN A 383 -25.01 15.45 -12.38
N ASP A 384 -25.23 15.47 -11.06
CA ASP A 384 -26.23 16.35 -10.45
C ASP A 384 -25.89 17.83 -10.66
N ASN A 385 -24.60 18.19 -10.52
CA ASN A 385 -24.11 19.54 -10.82
C ASN A 385 -24.29 19.88 -12.30
N VAL A 386 -24.04 18.93 -13.21
CA VAL A 386 -24.26 19.12 -14.66
C VAL A 386 -25.73 19.35 -14.97
N GLN A 387 -26.64 18.55 -14.41
CA GLN A 387 -28.09 18.70 -14.61
C GLN A 387 -28.64 19.98 -13.99
N GLU A 388 -28.07 20.44 -12.87
CA GLU A 388 -28.38 21.73 -12.27
C GLU A 388 -27.98 22.89 -13.18
N LEU A 389 -26.74 22.91 -13.68
CA LEU A 389 -26.27 23.93 -14.61
C LEU A 389 -27.00 23.92 -15.96
N LEU A 390 -27.47 22.75 -16.40
CA LEU A 390 -28.32 22.65 -17.59
C LEU A 390 -29.66 23.36 -17.37
N ARG A 391 -30.31 23.11 -16.22
CA ARG A 391 -31.60 23.75 -15.87
C ARG A 391 -31.49 25.27 -15.70
N SER A 392 -30.36 25.76 -15.16
CA SER A 392 -30.13 27.21 -15.02
C SER A 392 -29.71 27.90 -16.32
N GLY A 393 -29.40 27.14 -17.38
CA GLY A 393 -28.83 27.66 -18.63
C GLY A 393 -27.33 27.97 -18.57
N GLU A 394 -26.74 27.98 -17.38
CA GLU A 394 -25.33 28.35 -17.17
C GLU A 394 -24.35 27.35 -17.80
N LEU A 395 -24.76 26.09 -17.99
CA LEU A 395 -23.92 25.08 -18.64
C LEU A 395 -23.55 25.50 -20.07
N ALA A 396 -24.51 25.96 -20.86
CA ALA A 396 -24.28 26.40 -22.24
C ALA A 396 -23.34 27.61 -22.27
N ASP A 397 -23.52 28.58 -21.38
CA ASP A 397 -22.66 29.76 -21.28
C ASP A 397 -21.21 29.39 -20.94
N ARG A 398 -21.02 28.46 -20.00
CA ARG A 398 -19.69 27.96 -19.63
C ARG A 398 -19.02 27.22 -20.79
N LEU A 399 -19.77 26.42 -21.53
CA LEU A 399 -19.27 25.70 -22.70
C LEU A 399 -18.89 26.64 -23.86
N LYS A 400 -19.68 27.69 -24.12
CA LYS A 400 -19.35 28.74 -25.11
C LYS A 400 -18.09 29.51 -24.74
N LYS A 401 -18.00 29.97 -23.48
CA LYS A 401 -16.77 30.59 -22.92
C LYS A 401 -15.58 29.64 -22.98
N ALA A 402 -15.83 28.34 -22.99
CA ALA A 402 -14.80 27.33 -23.13
C ALA A 402 -14.36 27.08 -24.58
N HIS A 403 -15.05 27.64 -25.58
CA HIS A 403 -14.97 27.24 -26.99
C HIS A 403 -15.21 25.74 -27.19
N ALA A 404 -16.07 25.15 -26.36
CA ALA A 404 -16.45 23.75 -26.44
C ALA A 404 -17.70 23.52 -27.31
N ILE A 405 -18.45 24.58 -27.56
CA ILE A 405 -19.63 24.67 -28.44
C ILE A 405 -19.66 26.05 -29.10
N ASP A 406 -20.41 26.18 -30.20
CA ASP A 406 -20.54 27.41 -31.00
C ASP A 406 -21.37 28.53 -30.32
#